data_AF-A0A933GLT3-F1
#
_entry.id   AF-A0A933GLT3-F1
#
_cell.length_a   1.000
_cell.length_b   1.000
_cell.length_c   1.000
_cell.angle_alpha   90.00
_cell.angle_beta   90.00
_cell.angle_gamma   90.00
#
_symmetry.space_group_name_H-M   'P 1'
#
loop_
_entity.id
_entity.type
_entity.pdbx_description
1 polymer ?
#
loop_
_entity_poly.entity_id
_entity_poly.type
_entity_poly.pdbx_seq_one_letter_code
_entity_poly.pdbx_strand_id
1 'polypeptide(L)'
;ARRYAKLGFNVTTTMTVLCKGETYVKRMGEEVLQYFTPLRHFFDAGLHVSGGSDWGPKSGFKQMELALTHRFLDSGRVNLGPAQRCSRGEAIAMWTTEGAKVMQWSDIGSLAVGHHGDLIVIDRDPYTCAVEELGGTRVLRTVLAGRTIYEV
;
A
#
# COMPACT_ATOMS: atom_id res chain seq x y z
N ALA A 1 11.89 -12.39 -4.55
CA ALA A 1 11.86 -11.21 -5.44
C ALA A 1 12.59 -11.44 -6.77
N ARG A 2 13.93 -11.60 -6.80
CA ARG A 2 14.70 -11.75 -8.06
C ARG A 2 14.16 -12.82 -9.04
N ARG A 3 13.77 -14.00 -8.53
CA ARG A 3 13.17 -15.05 -9.37
C ARG A 3 11.84 -14.62 -9.99
N TYR A 4 10.99 -13.91 -9.23
CA TYR A 4 9.71 -13.38 -9.73
C TYR A 4 9.94 -12.34 -10.82
N ALA A 5 10.93 -11.46 -10.64
CA ALA A 5 11.28 -10.46 -11.64
C ALA A 5 11.77 -11.12 -12.94
N LYS A 6 12.65 -12.13 -12.85
CA LYS A 6 13.12 -12.90 -14.01
C LYS A 6 11.99 -13.57 -14.80
N LEU A 7 10.89 -13.91 -14.12
CA LEU A 7 9.73 -14.57 -14.72
C LEU A 7 8.64 -13.57 -15.17
N GLY A 8 8.86 -12.26 -15.04
CA GLY A 8 7.90 -11.23 -15.46
C GLY A 8 6.67 -11.11 -14.58
N PHE A 9 6.77 -11.47 -13.29
CA PHE A 9 5.64 -11.34 -12.37
C PHE A 9 5.45 -9.89 -11.90
N ASN A 10 4.19 -9.55 -11.66
CA ASN A 10 3.77 -8.44 -10.82
C ASN A 10 3.35 -8.96 -9.43
N VAL A 11 3.37 -8.10 -8.42
CA VAL A 11 3.05 -8.47 -7.03
C VAL A 11 1.90 -7.63 -6.53
N THR A 12 0.85 -8.27 -6.02
CA THR A 12 -0.13 -7.64 -5.13
C THR A 12 0.20 -8.05 -3.70
N THR A 13 0.29 -7.09 -2.78
CA THR A 13 0.53 -7.35 -1.35
C THR A 13 -0.40 -6.55 -0.46
N THR A 14 -0.44 -6.88 0.84
CA THR A 14 -1.33 -6.26 1.82
C THR A 14 -0.62 -6.10 3.16
N MET A 15 -0.95 -5.04 3.90
CA MET A 15 -0.53 -4.89 5.30
C MET A 15 -1.48 -5.58 6.29
N THR A 16 -2.48 -6.33 5.82
CA THR A 16 -3.35 -7.16 6.68
C THR A 16 -2.58 -8.13 7.57
N VAL A 17 -1.39 -8.57 7.14
CA VAL A 17 -0.54 -9.45 7.96
C VAL A 17 -0.10 -8.78 9.27
N LEU A 18 -0.03 -7.44 9.30
CA LEU A 18 0.29 -6.65 10.48
C LEU A 18 -0.87 -6.60 11.48
N CYS A 19 -2.06 -7.08 11.11
CA CYS A 19 -3.20 -7.25 12.02
C CYS A 19 -3.24 -8.63 12.71
N LYS A 20 -2.31 -9.54 12.37
CA LYS A 20 -2.34 -10.95 12.78
C LYS A 20 -0.98 -11.43 13.31
N GLY A 21 -0.14 -10.54 13.80
CA GLY A 21 1.23 -10.84 14.22
C GLY A 21 1.30 -11.94 15.25
N GLU A 22 0.52 -11.84 16.32
CA GLU A 22 0.53 -12.83 17.41
C GLU A 22 0.06 -14.21 16.93
N THR A 23 -0.89 -14.23 15.99
CA THR A 23 -1.34 -15.49 15.37
C THR A 23 -0.22 -16.16 14.59
N TYR A 24 0.58 -15.39 13.86
CA TYR A 24 1.70 -15.92 13.10
C TYR A 24 2.85 -16.37 14.00
N VAL A 25 3.21 -15.58 15.03
CA VAL A 25 4.24 -15.96 16.01
C VAL A 25 3.87 -17.26 16.70
N LYS A 26 2.63 -17.38 17.19
CA LYS A 26 2.15 -18.60 17.86
C LYS A 26 2.24 -19.85 16.97
N ARG A 27 2.09 -19.71 15.66
CA ARG A 27 2.03 -20.84 14.71
C ARG A 27 3.38 -21.17 14.07
N MET A 28 4.24 -20.18 13.86
CA MET A 28 5.44 -20.31 13.02
C MET A 28 6.71 -19.81 13.70
N GLY A 29 6.65 -19.38 14.96
CA GLY A 29 7.80 -18.82 15.67
C GLY A 29 8.02 -17.34 15.38
N GLU A 30 8.89 -16.71 16.18
CA GLU A 30 9.15 -15.28 16.12
C GLU A 30 9.95 -14.88 14.88
N GLU A 31 10.83 -15.76 14.38
CA GLU A 31 11.64 -15.48 13.19
C GLU A 31 10.81 -15.18 11.94
N VAL A 32 9.56 -15.62 11.86
CA VAL A 32 8.73 -15.48 10.66
C VAL A 32 8.42 -14.02 10.33
N LEU A 33 8.38 -13.15 11.36
CA LEU A 33 7.97 -11.75 11.20
C LEU A 33 8.91 -10.98 10.28
N GLN A 34 10.20 -11.35 10.21
CA GLN A 34 11.18 -10.69 9.34
C GLN A 34 10.91 -10.92 7.84
N TYR A 35 10.10 -11.92 7.49
CA TYR A 35 9.78 -12.27 6.11
C TYR A 35 8.45 -11.68 5.64
N PHE A 36 7.68 -11.04 6.52
CA PHE A 36 6.44 -10.38 6.15
C PHE A 36 6.68 -9.06 5.44
N THR A 37 5.85 -8.83 4.42
CA THR A 37 5.77 -7.60 3.62
C THR A 37 7.15 -7.02 3.28
N PRO A 38 8.06 -7.79 2.62
CA PRO A 38 9.41 -7.32 2.30
C PRO A 38 9.39 -6.37 1.09
N LEU A 39 8.77 -5.20 1.25
CA LEU A 39 8.52 -4.23 0.18
C LEU A 39 9.82 -3.79 -0.51
N ARG A 40 10.89 -3.50 0.26
CA ARG A 40 12.19 -3.10 -0.29
C ARG A 40 12.75 -4.16 -1.23
N HIS A 41 12.67 -5.44 -0.84
CA HIS A 41 13.11 -6.54 -1.71
C HIS A 41 12.34 -6.60 -3.02
N PHE A 42 11.05 -6.26 -3.03
CA PHE A 42 10.27 -6.26 -4.26
C PHE A 42 10.65 -5.10 -5.15
N PHE A 43 10.71 -3.89 -4.60
CA PHE A 43 11.08 -2.69 -5.33
C PHE A 43 12.50 -2.76 -5.91
N ASP A 44 13.48 -3.23 -5.13
CA ASP A 44 14.87 -3.38 -5.59
C ASP A 44 15.02 -4.44 -6.68
N ALA A 45 14.07 -5.38 -6.77
CA ALA A 45 14.03 -6.35 -7.85
C ALA A 45 13.35 -5.82 -9.12
N GLY A 46 12.86 -4.58 -9.12
CA GLY A 46 12.16 -3.96 -10.26
C GLY A 46 10.75 -4.50 -10.49
N LEU A 47 10.12 -5.08 -9.47
CA LEU A 47 8.75 -5.58 -9.56
C LEU A 47 7.75 -4.43 -9.48
N HIS A 48 6.66 -4.51 -10.26
CA HIS A 48 5.48 -3.71 -10.00
C HIS A 48 4.76 -4.26 -8.76
N VAL A 49 4.55 -3.41 -7.77
CA VAL A 49 3.95 -3.79 -6.49
C VAL A 49 2.70 -2.98 -6.26
N SER A 50 1.54 -3.63 -6.23
CA SER A 50 0.28 -3.02 -5.84
C SER A 50 -0.06 -3.31 -4.38
N GLY A 51 -0.76 -2.36 -3.76
CA GLY A 51 -1.40 -2.52 -2.47
C GLY A 51 -2.81 -3.08 -2.64
N GLY A 52 -3.19 -4.02 -1.80
CA GLY A 52 -4.56 -4.51 -1.65
C GLY A 52 -4.94 -4.52 -0.18
N SER A 53 -6.22 -4.31 0.12
CA SER A 53 -6.71 -4.40 1.50
C SER A 53 -6.95 -5.83 1.95
N ASP A 54 -7.19 -6.75 1.01
CA ASP A 54 -7.68 -8.11 1.26
C ASP A 54 -8.89 -8.07 2.23
N TRP A 55 -8.67 -8.35 3.52
CA TRP A 55 -9.70 -8.23 4.56
C TRP A 55 -9.72 -6.87 5.26
N GLY A 56 -8.56 -6.25 5.48
CA GLY A 56 -8.46 -4.96 6.16
C GLY A 56 -7.08 -4.64 6.75
N PRO A 57 -6.80 -3.39 7.15
CA PRO A 57 -7.72 -2.24 7.17
C PRO A 57 -8.21 -1.83 5.78
N LYS A 58 -9.47 -1.36 5.69
CA LYS A 58 -10.12 -1.02 4.40
C LYS A 58 -9.60 0.28 3.79
N SER A 59 -9.13 1.20 4.62
CA SER A 59 -8.56 2.48 4.18
C SER A 59 -7.19 2.25 3.52
N GLY A 60 -7.04 2.67 2.26
CA GLY A 60 -5.76 2.68 1.57
C GLY A 60 -4.72 3.53 2.30
N PHE A 61 -5.13 4.67 2.87
CA PHE A 61 -4.24 5.50 3.68
C PHE A 61 -3.76 4.80 4.97
N LYS A 62 -4.62 4.02 5.62
CA LYS A 62 -4.21 3.22 6.80
C LYS A 62 -3.24 2.12 6.39
N GLN A 63 -3.43 1.51 5.23
CA GLN A 63 -2.49 0.54 4.67
C GLN A 63 -1.14 1.20 4.33
N MET A 64 -1.13 2.44 3.81
CA MET A 64 0.11 3.20 3.57
C MET A 64 0.84 3.53 4.88
N GLU A 65 0.13 3.96 5.94
CA GLU A 65 0.71 4.17 7.27
C GLU A 65 1.38 2.88 7.77
N LEU A 66 0.70 1.75 7.64
CA LEU A 66 1.21 0.45 8.04
C LEU A 66 2.41 0.00 7.19
N ALA A 67 2.43 0.29 5.89
CA ALA A 67 3.55 0.01 5.00
C ALA A 67 4.80 0.86 5.33
N LEU A 68 4.62 2.06 5.87
CA LEU A 68 5.72 2.94 6.29
C LEU A 68 6.25 2.58 7.69
N THR A 69 5.35 2.22 8.60
CA THR A 69 5.68 1.98 10.02
C THR A 69 6.00 0.53 10.33
N HIS A 70 5.41 -0.42 9.59
CA HIS A 70 5.48 -1.84 9.87
C HIS A 70 5.06 -2.21 11.31
N ARG A 71 4.16 -1.40 11.89
CA ARG A 71 3.61 -1.60 13.22
C ARG A 71 2.44 -2.56 13.19
N PHE A 72 2.47 -3.57 14.03
CA PHE A 72 1.39 -4.53 14.20
C PHE A 72 0.26 -3.92 15.03
N LEU A 73 -0.98 -4.03 14.54
CA LEU A 73 -2.14 -3.43 15.19
C LEU A 73 -2.64 -4.21 16.42
N ASP A 74 -2.39 -5.52 16.45
CA ASP A 74 -2.84 -6.41 17.53
C ASP A 74 -1.92 -6.36 18.77
N SER A 75 -0.63 -6.12 18.55
CA SER A 75 0.43 -6.28 19.56
C SER A 75 1.31 -5.05 19.74
N GLY A 76 1.28 -4.09 18.81
CA GLY A 76 2.18 -2.94 18.81
C GLY A 76 3.62 -3.24 18.40
N ARG A 77 3.94 -4.52 18.11
CA ARG A 77 5.24 -4.97 17.59
C ARG A 77 5.60 -4.23 16.30
N VAL A 78 6.88 -4.23 15.94
CA VAL A 78 7.37 -3.60 14.70
C VAL A 78 8.33 -4.56 14.01
N ASN A 79 8.09 -4.87 12.73
CA ASN A 79 9.01 -5.68 11.92
C ASN A 79 9.76 -4.86 10.86
N LEU A 80 9.94 -3.56 11.08
CA LEU A 80 10.59 -2.64 10.14
C LEU A 80 12.10 -2.90 10.02
N GLY A 81 12.48 -3.88 9.21
CA GLY A 81 13.86 -4.16 8.83
C GLY A 81 14.26 -3.55 7.48
N PRO A 82 15.53 -3.72 7.06
CA PRO A 82 16.00 -3.26 5.75
C PRO A 82 15.18 -3.81 4.57
N ALA A 83 14.65 -5.03 4.70
CA ALA A 83 13.84 -5.68 3.67
C ALA A 83 12.42 -5.08 3.53
N GLN A 84 11.93 -4.38 4.54
CA GLN A 84 10.57 -3.87 4.65
C GLN A 84 10.42 -2.43 4.15
N ARG A 85 11.48 -1.63 4.19
CA ARG A 85 11.38 -0.17 3.99
C ARG A 85 10.79 0.21 2.63
N CYS A 86 9.87 1.16 2.66
CA CYS A 86 9.38 1.88 1.48
C CYS A 86 9.44 3.39 1.71
N SER A 87 9.50 4.15 0.61
CA SER A 87 9.30 5.59 0.60
C SER A 87 7.81 5.93 0.53
N ARG A 88 7.46 7.18 0.86
CA ARG A 88 6.07 7.67 0.68
C ARG A 88 5.59 7.58 -0.76
N GLY A 89 6.46 7.93 -1.71
CA GLY A 89 6.15 7.83 -3.13
C GLY A 89 5.82 6.39 -3.53
N GLU A 90 6.62 5.42 -3.09
CA GLU A 90 6.34 4.00 -3.32
C GLU A 90 5.01 3.56 -2.67
N ALA A 91 4.77 3.95 -1.41
CA ALA A 91 3.52 3.62 -0.72
C ALA A 91 2.28 4.20 -1.42
N ILE A 92 2.35 5.42 -1.96
CA ILE A 92 1.25 6.04 -2.72
C ILE A 92 1.10 5.38 -4.09
N ALA A 93 2.21 5.09 -4.77
CA ALA A 93 2.21 4.45 -6.07
C ALA A 93 1.59 3.04 -6.04
N MET A 94 1.80 2.28 -4.95
CA MET A 94 1.16 0.98 -4.71
C MET A 94 -0.38 1.02 -4.84
N TRP A 95 -1.01 2.15 -4.50
CA TRP A 95 -2.47 2.32 -4.55
C TRP A 95 -2.95 3.13 -5.76
N THR A 96 -2.05 3.54 -6.64
CA THR A 96 -2.36 4.38 -7.81
C THR A 96 -1.70 3.79 -9.06
N THR A 97 -0.54 4.32 -9.48
CA THR A 97 0.13 3.97 -10.74
C THR A 97 0.62 2.53 -10.78
N GLU A 98 1.17 1.98 -9.69
CA GLU A 98 1.59 0.58 -9.64
C GLU A 98 0.36 -0.35 -9.58
N GLY A 99 -0.71 0.05 -8.90
CA GLY A 99 -1.99 -0.64 -8.93
C GLY A 99 -2.53 -0.82 -10.35
N ALA A 100 -2.53 0.26 -11.14
CA ALA A 100 -2.92 0.27 -12.54
C ALA A 100 -2.04 -0.68 -13.39
N LYS A 101 -0.72 -0.65 -13.20
CA LYS A 101 0.23 -1.54 -13.90
C LYS A 101 0.00 -3.01 -13.57
N VAL A 102 -0.21 -3.35 -12.30
CA VAL A 102 -0.49 -4.74 -11.88
C VAL A 102 -1.79 -5.24 -12.48
N MET A 103 -2.81 -4.40 -12.58
CA MET A 103 -4.08 -4.72 -13.25
C MET A 103 -4.00 -4.69 -14.78
N GLN A 104 -2.87 -4.26 -15.35
CA GLN A 104 -2.69 -4.07 -16.79
C GLN A 104 -3.73 -3.11 -17.40
N TRP A 105 -4.07 -2.06 -16.66
CA TRP A 105 -5.07 -1.08 -17.04
C TRP A 105 -4.40 0.29 -17.22
N SER A 106 -4.22 0.71 -18.47
CA SER A 106 -3.30 1.79 -18.85
C SER A 106 -3.82 3.22 -18.71
N ASP A 107 -5.13 3.42 -18.59
CA ASP A 107 -5.79 4.74 -18.56
C ASP A 107 -6.37 5.09 -17.18
N ILE A 108 -5.86 4.45 -16.12
CA ILE A 108 -6.20 4.73 -14.71
C ILE A 108 -4.93 4.90 -13.85
N GLY A 109 -5.09 5.38 -12.61
CA GLY A 109 -4.00 5.47 -11.63
C GLY A 109 -3.12 6.71 -11.75
N SER A 110 -3.26 7.52 -12.80
CA SER A 110 -2.63 8.84 -12.94
C SER A 110 -3.60 9.89 -13.49
N LEU A 111 -3.38 11.15 -13.11
CA LEU A 111 -4.13 12.29 -13.63
C LEU A 111 -3.41 12.84 -14.86
N ALA A 112 -3.81 12.38 -16.04
CA ALA A 112 -3.28 12.81 -17.32
C ALA A 112 -4.41 12.95 -18.35
N VAL A 113 -4.21 13.78 -19.37
CA VAL A 113 -5.17 13.91 -20.48
C VAL A 113 -5.33 12.55 -21.16
N GLY A 114 -6.58 12.14 -21.37
CA GLY A 114 -6.93 10.84 -21.94
C GLY A 114 -7.05 9.70 -20.93
N HIS A 115 -6.80 9.93 -19.64
CA HIS A 115 -7.09 8.96 -18.58
C HIS A 115 -8.50 9.18 -18.00
N HIS A 116 -9.00 8.17 -17.29
CA HIS A 116 -10.23 8.28 -16.53
C HIS A 116 -10.17 9.44 -15.52
N GLY A 117 -11.26 10.19 -15.43
CA GLY A 117 -11.45 11.23 -14.43
C GLY A 117 -11.76 10.66 -13.04
N ASP A 118 -10.90 9.78 -12.55
CA ASP A 118 -11.03 9.06 -11.27
C ASP A 118 -10.06 9.66 -10.27
N LEU A 119 -10.58 10.47 -9.34
CA LEU A 119 -9.76 11.17 -8.35
C LEU A 119 -10.49 11.40 -7.04
N ILE A 120 -9.70 11.70 -6.01
CA ILE A 120 -10.18 12.11 -4.70
C ILE A 120 -9.60 13.46 -4.32
N VAL A 121 -10.39 14.26 -3.60
CA VAL A 121 -9.92 15.42 -2.86
C VAL A 121 -9.83 15.02 -1.39
N ILE A 122 -8.72 15.33 -0.74
CA ILE A 122 -8.41 14.87 0.61
C ILE A 122 -8.02 16.05 1.51
N ASP A 123 -8.18 15.85 2.82
CA ASP A 123 -8.02 16.90 3.84
C ASP A 123 -6.56 17.21 4.24
N ARG A 124 -5.59 16.45 3.72
CA ARG A 124 -4.16 16.65 3.97
C ARG A 124 -3.30 16.09 2.84
N ASP A 125 -2.06 16.56 2.77
CA ASP A 125 -1.07 16.05 1.81
C ASP A 125 -0.39 14.77 2.34
N PRO A 126 -0.59 13.61 1.69
CA PRO A 126 0.00 12.34 2.11
C PRO A 126 1.52 12.28 1.87
N TYR A 127 2.10 13.20 1.09
CA TYR A 127 3.54 13.27 0.91
C TYR A 127 4.26 13.93 2.08
N THR A 128 3.58 14.77 2.87
CA THR A 128 4.22 15.65 3.86
C THR A 128 3.66 15.57 5.27
N CYS A 129 2.41 15.12 5.48
CA CYS A 129 1.82 14.96 6.83
C CYS A 129 2.63 14.00 7.71
N ALA A 130 2.45 13.99 9.05
CA ALA A 130 3.11 12.97 9.88
C ALA A 130 2.67 11.55 9.46
N VAL A 131 3.55 10.56 9.62
CA VAL A 131 3.25 9.18 9.18
C VAL A 131 2.05 8.64 9.96
N GLU A 132 2.00 8.92 11.25
CA GLU A 132 0.97 8.50 12.19
C GLU A 132 -0.40 9.13 11.87
N GLU A 133 -0.42 10.27 11.19
CA GLU A 133 -1.64 10.95 10.76
C GLU A 133 -2.16 10.42 9.42
N LEU A 134 -1.33 9.70 8.66
CA LEU A 134 -1.66 9.29 7.30
C LEU A 134 -2.93 8.42 7.28
N GLY A 135 -3.04 7.43 8.17
CA GLY A 135 -4.21 6.55 8.20
C GLY A 135 -5.54 7.23 8.54
N GLY A 136 -5.49 8.44 9.10
CA GLY A 136 -6.67 9.26 9.38
C GLY A 136 -7.09 10.19 8.24
N THR A 137 -6.46 10.11 7.06
CA THR A 137 -6.76 10.97 5.91
C THR A 137 -8.22 10.81 5.49
N ARG A 138 -8.92 11.94 5.34
CA ARG A 138 -10.33 11.96 4.99
C ARG A 138 -10.49 12.31 3.51
N VAL A 139 -11.35 11.56 2.82
CA VAL A 139 -11.81 11.90 1.48
C VAL A 139 -12.94 12.93 1.60
N LEU A 140 -12.70 14.12 1.06
CA LEU A 140 -13.65 15.23 1.02
C LEU A 140 -14.55 15.17 -0.22
N ARG A 141 -14.03 14.65 -1.33
CA ARG A 141 -14.78 14.48 -2.58
C ARG A 141 -14.25 13.27 -3.34
N THR A 142 -15.15 12.50 -3.95
CA THR A 142 -14.80 11.44 -4.90
C THR A 142 -15.39 11.76 -6.26
N VAL A 143 -14.54 11.77 -7.29
CA VAL A 143 -14.93 11.91 -8.69
C VAL A 143 -14.65 10.58 -9.38
N LEU A 144 -15.66 10.04 -10.07
CA LEU A 144 -15.58 8.80 -10.83
C LEU A 144 -16.06 9.07 -12.25
N ALA A 145 -15.24 8.72 -13.25
CA ALA A 145 -15.46 9.00 -14.65
C ALA A 145 -15.85 10.47 -14.92
N GLY A 146 -15.18 11.40 -14.22
CA GLY A 146 -15.41 12.84 -14.36
C GLY A 146 -16.67 13.37 -13.65
N ARG A 147 -17.40 12.54 -12.90
CA ARG A 147 -18.59 12.95 -12.15
C ARG A 147 -18.35 12.84 -10.65
N THR A 148 -18.70 13.89 -9.90
CA THR A 148 -18.72 13.83 -8.44
C THR A 148 -19.78 12.82 -7.99
N ILE A 149 -19.36 11.78 -7.27
CA ILE A 149 -20.26 10.74 -6.72
C ILE A 149 -20.38 10.81 -5.20
N TYR A 150 -19.49 11.58 -4.56
CA TYR A 150 -19.46 11.77 -3.11
C TYR A 150 -18.84 13.12 -2.77
N GLU A 151 -19.41 13.81 -1.78
CA GLU A 151 -18.93 15.06 -1.19
C GLU A 151 -19.47 15.18 0.24
N VAL A 152 -18.71 15.81 1.13
CA VAL A 152 -19.06 16.01 2.56
C VAL A 152 -19.28 17.46 2.91
#